data_AF-A0A662CMZ3-F1
#
_entry.id   AF-A0A662CMZ3-F1
#
_cell.length_a   1.000
_cell.length_b   1.000
_cell.length_c   1.000
_cell.angle_alpha   90.00
_cell.angle_beta   90.00
_cell.angle_gamma   90.00
#
_symmetry.space_group_name_H-M   'P 1'
#
loop_
_entity.id
_entity.type
_entity.pdbx_description
1 polymer ?
#
loop_
_entity_poly.entity_id
_entity_poly.type
_entity_poly.pdbx_seq_one_letter_code
_entity_poly.pdbx_strand_id
1 'polypeptide(L)'
;MNKLVAGYKTLNEIASVVSQSLDLNEILHSALDRVLQATSLQIGGIYLLNEQSRILSIHAQRGFSPEFAAAIDHLEIGEGFSGKVVETGEPLVIRDITKDERLSNGILKEEGLKSLLVVPLCSKSRTLGTIFLISKEIRDFTDDENSLLITAGQQIGVAVDNASMFQAQLRRAEQFRVIGEIGRQITSIMEVDQLLIEVVRSMH
;
A
#
# COMPACT_ATOMS: atom_id res chain seq x y z
N MET A 1 33.39 -26.07 -9.91
CA MET A 1 33.22 -24.85 -9.08
C MET A 1 32.31 -23.78 -9.71
N ASN A 2 31.37 -24.14 -10.63
CA ASN A 2 30.64 -23.14 -11.45
C ASN A 2 29.09 -23.20 -11.35
N LYS A 3 28.52 -24.01 -10.43
CA LYS A 3 27.05 -24.10 -10.24
C LYS A 3 26.52 -23.26 -9.06
N LEU A 4 27.37 -22.94 -8.07
CA LEU A 4 26.98 -22.14 -6.91
C LEU A 4 26.88 -20.64 -7.25
N VAL A 5 27.76 -20.12 -8.12
CA VAL A 5 27.73 -18.70 -8.54
C VAL A 5 26.51 -18.40 -9.45
N ALA A 6 26.07 -19.38 -10.24
CA ALA A 6 24.85 -19.25 -11.05
C ALA A 6 23.60 -19.13 -10.17
N GLY A 7 23.51 -19.90 -9.08
CA GLY A 7 22.40 -19.82 -8.12
C GLY A 7 22.28 -18.47 -7.42
N TYR A 8 23.41 -17.84 -7.04
CA TYR A 8 23.41 -16.49 -6.45
C TYR A 8 23.02 -15.41 -7.45
N LYS A 9 23.40 -15.56 -8.73
CA LYS A 9 23.02 -14.61 -9.78
C LYS A 9 21.54 -14.70 -10.12
N THR A 10 20.99 -15.92 -10.18
CA THR A 10 19.55 -16.13 -10.40
C THR A 10 18.71 -15.66 -9.20
N LEU A 11 19.17 -15.82 -7.96
CA LEU A 11 18.47 -15.28 -6.79
C LEU A 11 18.52 -13.75 -6.75
N ASN A 12 19.65 -13.13 -7.10
CA ASN A 12 19.76 -11.69 -7.22
C ASN A 12 18.99 -11.13 -8.43
N GLU A 13 18.88 -11.86 -9.53
CA GLU A 13 18.05 -11.47 -10.68
C GLU A 13 16.56 -11.61 -10.35
N ILE A 14 16.14 -12.63 -9.59
CA ILE A 14 14.77 -12.73 -9.08
C ILE A 14 14.48 -11.63 -8.06
N ALA A 15 15.40 -11.35 -7.13
CA ALA A 15 15.28 -10.23 -6.20
C ALA A 15 15.28 -8.89 -6.94
N SER A 16 16.04 -8.76 -8.04
CA SER A 16 16.07 -7.58 -8.90
C SER A 16 14.77 -7.42 -9.69
N VAL A 17 14.19 -8.49 -10.22
CA VAL A 17 12.91 -8.47 -10.95
C VAL A 17 11.75 -8.20 -9.99
N VAL A 18 11.79 -8.76 -8.78
CA VAL A 18 10.85 -8.42 -7.69
C VAL A 18 11.04 -6.97 -7.22
N SER A 19 12.26 -6.43 -7.27
CA SER A 19 12.52 -5.02 -6.99
C SER A 19 12.24 -4.07 -8.16
N GLN A 20 12.01 -4.62 -9.38
CA GLN A 20 11.81 -3.86 -10.62
C GLN A 20 10.34 -3.68 -11.01
N SER A 21 9.38 -4.39 -10.40
CA SER A 21 8.01 -3.87 -10.31
C SER A 21 7.90 -3.04 -9.02
N LEU A 22 8.29 -1.78 -9.15
CA LEU A 22 8.18 -0.74 -8.12
C LEU A 22 6.74 -0.21 -7.97
N ASP A 23 5.78 -0.78 -8.71
CA ASP A 23 4.41 -0.34 -8.66
C ASP A 23 3.65 -1.12 -7.60
N LEU A 24 3.63 -0.54 -6.40
CA LEU A 24 2.78 -0.99 -5.29
C LEU A 24 1.35 -1.26 -5.76
N ASN A 25 0.83 -0.52 -6.75
CA ASN A 25 -0.52 -0.77 -7.27
C ASN A 25 -0.61 -2.11 -8.01
N GLU A 26 0.39 -2.50 -8.82
CA GLU A 26 0.38 -3.81 -9.50
C GLU A 26 0.36 -4.96 -8.49
N ILE A 27 1.15 -4.85 -7.42
CA ILE A 27 1.21 -5.85 -6.34
C ILE A 27 -0.15 -5.97 -5.67
N LEU A 28 -0.76 -4.84 -5.30
CA LEU A 28 -2.06 -4.82 -4.62
C LEU A 28 -3.18 -5.36 -5.51
N HIS A 29 -3.21 -4.98 -6.79
CA HIS A 29 -4.17 -5.51 -7.75
C HIS A 29 -4.01 -7.02 -7.94
N SER A 30 -2.79 -7.51 -8.14
CA SER A 30 -2.53 -8.94 -8.31
C SER A 30 -2.89 -9.74 -7.04
N ALA A 31 -2.58 -9.20 -5.87
CA ALA A 31 -2.94 -9.83 -4.60
C ALA A 31 -4.45 -9.91 -4.41
N LEU A 32 -5.18 -8.82 -4.69
CA LEU A 32 -6.64 -8.79 -4.61
C LEU A 32 -7.26 -9.81 -5.56
N ASP A 33 -6.80 -9.88 -6.82
CA ASP A 33 -7.31 -10.82 -7.82
C ASP A 33 -7.14 -12.29 -7.38
N ARG A 34 -5.99 -12.63 -6.79
CA ARG A 34 -5.71 -13.98 -6.27
C ARG A 34 -6.59 -14.34 -5.08
N VAL A 35 -6.81 -13.38 -4.17
CA VAL A 35 -7.68 -13.58 -2.99
C VAL A 35 -9.14 -13.77 -3.42
N LEU A 36 -9.62 -12.96 -4.34
CA LEU A 36 -10.97 -13.08 -4.91
C LEU A 36 -11.16 -14.45 -5.58
N GLN A 37 -10.17 -14.88 -6.38
CA GLN A 37 -10.19 -16.21 -7.00
C GLN A 37 -10.23 -17.34 -5.96
N ALA A 38 -9.41 -17.27 -4.91
CA ALA A 38 -9.33 -18.32 -3.89
C ALA A 38 -10.60 -18.44 -3.04
N THR A 39 -11.31 -17.33 -2.83
CA THR A 39 -12.57 -17.27 -2.04
C THR A 39 -13.83 -17.40 -2.91
N SER A 40 -13.66 -17.51 -4.23
CA SER A 40 -14.75 -17.49 -5.22
C SER A 40 -15.66 -16.26 -5.10
N LEU A 41 -15.11 -15.13 -4.65
CA LEU A 41 -15.80 -13.85 -4.55
C LEU A 41 -15.42 -12.95 -5.72
N GLN A 42 -16.29 -12.02 -6.06
CA GLN A 42 -16.11 -11.11 -7.20
C GLN A 42 -15.93 -9.65 -6.80
N ILE A 43 -16.20 -9.33 -5.53
CA ILE A 43 -16.26 -7.96 -5.04
C ILE A 43 -15.32 -7.82 -3.84
N GLY A 44 -14.47 -6.81 -3.87
CA GLY A 44 -13.54 -6.54 -2.77
C GLY A 44 -12.59 -5.41 -3.10
N GLY A 45 -11.78 -5.04 -2.12
CA GLY A 45 -10.82 -3.97 -2.26
C GLY A 45 -9.73 -3.98 -1.20
N ILE A 46 -8.76 -3.09 -1.40
CA ILE A 46 -7.65 -2.85 -0.49
C ILE A 46 -7.57 -1.35 -0.21
N TYR A 47 -7.65 -0.99 1.06
CA TYR A 47 -7.29 0.33 1.57
C TYR A 47 -5.86 0.33 2.09
N LEU A 48 -5.14 1.41 1.84
CA LEU A 48 -3.91 1.73 2.56
C LEU A 48 -4.11 2.96 3.43
N LEU A 49 -3.55 2.92 4.63
CA LEU A 49 -3.54 4.02 5.57
C LEU A 49 -2.38 4.97 5.28
N ASN A 50 -2.68 6.25 5.13
CA ASN A 50 -1.68 7.30 5.26
C ASN A 50 -1.54 7.68 6.75
N GLU A 51 -0.41 7.32 7.37
CA GLU A 51 -0.15 7.57 8.80
C GLU A 51 -0.17 9.07 9.16
N GLN A 52 0.13 9.98 8.22
CA GLN A 52 0.19 11.42 8.48
C GLN A 52 -1.19 12.06 8.46
N SER A 53 -2.00 11.76 7.44
CA SER A 53 -3.35 12.32 7.32
C SER A 53 -4.39 11.53 8.10
N ARG A 54 -4.08 10.31 8.56
CA ARG A 54 -5.02 9.35 9.16
C ARG A 54 -6.21 9.00 8.24
N ILE A 55 -6.00 9.10 6.94
CA ILE A 55 -6.97 8.76 5.90
C ILE A 55 -6.58 7.44 5.27
N LEU A 56 -7.55 6.56 5.09
CA LEU A 56 -7.47 5.38 4.26
C LEU A 56 -7.91 5.72 2.84
N SER A 57 -7.13 5.31 1.86
CA SER A 57 -7.45 5.47 0.43
C SER A 57 -7.51 4.12 -0.25
N ILE A 58 -8.45 3.95 -1.19
CA ILE A 58 -8.55 2.70 -1.94
C ILE A 58 -7.41 2.64 -2.97
N HIS A 59 -6.67 1.54 -2.97
CA HIS A 59 -5.54 1.33 -3.90
C HIS A 59 -5.78 0.17 -4.87
N ALA A 60 -6.70 -0.74 -4.55
CA ALA A 60 -7.16 -1.78 -5.46
C ALA A 60 -8.62 -2.11 -5.18
N GLN A 61 -9.41 -2.34 -6.22
CA GLN A 61 -10.81 -2.72 -6.09
C GLN A 61 -11.32 -3.53 -7.28
N ARG A 62 -12.38 -4.33 -7.06
CA ARG A 62 -13.11 -5.11 -8.07
C ARG A 62 -14.60 -5.14 -7.78
N GLY A 63 -15.42 -5.14 -8.82
CA GLY A 63 -16.83 -5.50 -8.74
C GLY A 63 -17.80 -4.43 -8.22
N PHE A 64 -17.34 -3.20 -8.00
CA PHE A 64 -18.17 -2.05 -7.60
C PHE A 64 -18.73 -1.28 -8.81
N SER A 65 -19.91 -0.68 -8.64
CA SER A 65 -20.40 0.37 -9.53
C SER A 65 -19.48 1.60 -9.46
N PRO A 66 -19.37 2.41 -10.54
CA PRO A 66 -18.58 3.64 -10.52
C PRO A 66 -19.00 4.62 -9.42
N GLU A 67 -20.30 4.71 -9.15
CA GLU A 67 -20.87 5.59 -8.12
C GLU A 67 -20.46 5.12 -6.72
N PHE A 68 -20.55 3.82 -6.46
CA PHE A 68 -20.13 3.24 -5.18
C PHE A 68 -18.62 3.35 -4.98
N ALA A 69 -17.84 3.04 -6.02
CA ALA A 69 -16.39 3.18 -6.02
C ALA A 69 -15.94 4.60 -5.62
N ALA A 70 -16.58 5.63 -6.20
CA ALA A 70 -16.26 7.02 -5.86
C ALA A 70 -16.65 7.38 -4.42
N ALA A 71 -17.76 6.83 -3.91
CA ALA A 71 -18.22 7.11 -2.56
C ALA A 71 -17.37 6.46 -1.46
N ILE A 72 -16.64 5.39 -1.80
CA ILE A 72 -15.77 4.68 -0.85
C ILE A 72 -14.29 4.99 -1.06
N ASP A 73 -13.93 5.93 -1.92
CA ASP A 73 -12.53 6.18 -2.32
C ASP A 73 -11.63 6.53 -1.12
N HIS A 74 -12.19 7.26 -0.15
CA HIS A 74 -11.51 7.67 1.08
C HIS A 74 -12.38 7.44 2.32
N LEU A 75 -11.74 7.11 3.44
CA LEU A 75 -12.38 6.99 4.75
C LEU A 75 -11.41 7.34 5.88
N GLU A 76 -11.91 7.80 7.02
CA GLU A 76 -11.09 8.06 8.21
C GLU A 76 -10.92 6.81 9.09
N ILE A 77 -9.91 6.80 9.97
CA ILE A 77 -9.79 5.78 11.01
C ILE A 77 -11.05 5.79 11.89
N GLY A 78 -11.61 4.61 12.16
CA GLY A 78 -12.87 4.44 12.89
C GLY A 78 -14.13 4.60 12.04
N GLU A 79 -14.01 5.11 10.81
CA GLU A 79 -15.14 5.25 9.88
C GLU A 79 -15.42 3.96 9.12
N GLY A 80 -16.69 3.57 9.06
CA GLY A 80 -17.12 2.35 8.39
C GLY A 80 -16.44 1.09 8.96
N PHE A 81 -16.51 0.01 8.20
CA PHE A 81 -15.97 -1.28 8.65
C PHE A 81 -14.44 -1.33 8.53
N SER A 82 -13.88 -0.85 7.41
CA SER A 82 -12.43 -0.82 7.19
C SER A 82 -11.71 0.12 8.16
N GLY A 83 -12.23 1.33 8.40
CA GLY A 83 -11.64 2.26 9.37
C GLY A 83 -11.68 1.71 10.79
N LYS A 84 -12.74 0.97 11.15
CA LYS A 84 -12.82 0.30 12.47
C LYS A 84 -11.78 -0.82 12.61
N VAL A 85 -11.57 -1.62 11.57
CA VAL A 85 -10.52 -2.67 11.58
C VAL A 85 -9.12 -2.08 11.66
N VAL A 86 -8.87 -0.93 11.02
CA VAL A 86 -7.60 -0.22 11.22
C VAL A 86 -7.43 0.26 12.65
N GLU A 87 -8.50 0.79 13.26
CA GLU A 87 -8.47 1.27 14.64
C GLU A 87 -8.21 0.15 15.65
N THR A 88 -8.87 -1.00 15.49
CA THR A 88 -8.76 -2.13 16.43
C THR A 88 -7.57 -3.03 16.14
N GLY A 89 -7.13 -3.11 14.89
CA GLY A 89 -6.16 -4.11 14.42
C GLY A 89 -6.73 -5.53 14.37
N GLU A 90 -8.05 -5.69 14.48
CA GLU A 90 -8.71 -6.99 14.59
C GLU A 90 -9.62 -7.25 13.37
N PRO A 91 -9.64 -8.48 12.82
CA PRO A 91 -10.56 -8.87 11.76
C PRO A 91 -12.04 -8.64 12.12
N LEU A 92 -12.85 -8.36 11.10
CA LEU A 92 -14.30 -8.18 11.25
C LEU A 92 -15.05 -9.00 10.19
N VAL A 93 -15.97 -9.84 10.66
CA VAL A 93 -16.85 -10.66 9.83
C VAL A 93 -18.30 -10.24 10.08
N ILE A 94 -19.03 -9.95 9.00
CA ILE A 94 -20.44 -9.56 9.06
C ILE A 94 -21.21 -10.44 8.08
N ARG A 95 -22.04 -11.33 8.64
CA ARG A 95 -22.92 -12.22 7.87
C ARG A 95 -24.00 -11.45 7.11
N ASP A 96 -24.63 -10.47 7.77
CA ASP A 96 -25.74 -9.73 7.20
C ASP A 96 -25.61 -8.24 7.54
N ILE A 97 -24.95 -7.52 6.64
CA ILE A 97 -24.74 -6.08 6.68
C ILE A 97 -26.09 -5.36 6.83
N THR A 98 -27.18 -5.86 6.23
CA THR A 98 -28.46 -5.14 6.22
C THR A 98 -29.10 -4.97 7.61
N LYS A 99 -28.66 -5.78 8.57
CA LYS A 99 -29.10 -5.76 9.98
C LYS A 99 -28.13 -5.01 10.89
N ASP A 100 -27.00 -4.55 10.37
CA ASP A 100 -25.98 -3.88 11.16
C ASP A 100 -26.31 -2.39 11.30
N GLU A 101 -26.61 -1.96 12.53
CA GLU A 101 -26.98 -0.57 12.85
C GLU A 101 -25.86 0.44 12.57
N ARG A 102 -24.61 -0.03 12.37
CA ARG A 102 -23.47 0.81 11.98
C ARG A 102 -23.58 1.30 10.54
N LEU A 103 -24.50 0.76 9.73
CA LEU A 103 -24.83 1.37 8.44
C LEU A 103 -25.77 2.55 8.59
N SER A 104 -25.17 3.73 8.78
CA SER A 104 -25.84 4.99 8.51
C SER A 104 -25.90 5.33 7.01
N ASN A 105 -25.10 4.66 6.16
CA ASN A 105 -24.94 5.03 4.75
C ASN A 105 -25.81 4.16 3.81
N GLY A 106 -26.81 4.77 3.17
CA GLY A 106 -27.72 4.13 2.21
C GLY A 106 -27.03 3.53 0.98
N ILE A 107 -25.83 4.00 0.64
CA ILE A 107 -25.08 3.61 -0.56
C ILE A 107 -24.74 2.11 -0.62
N LEU A 108 -24.49 1.46 0.52
CA LEU A 108 -24.25 0.01 0.61
C LEU A 108 -25.51 -0.81 0.29
N LYS A 109 -26.69 -0.28 0.67
CA LYS A 109 -27.99 -0.91 0.37
C LYS A 109 -28.33 -0.79 -1.11
N GLU A 110 -28.04 0.36 -1.72
CA GLU A 110 -28.24 0.61 -3.15
C GLU A 110 -27.34 -0.29 -4.01
N GLU A 111 -26.11 -0.55 -3.56
CA GLU A 111 -25.17 -1.46 -4.23
C GLU A 111 -25.53 -2.96 -4.06
N GLY A 112 -26.47 -3.27 -3.16
CA GLY A 112 -26.99 -4.63 -2.93
C GLY A 112 -26.04 -5.56 -2.17
N LEU A 113 -25.15 -4.99 -1.36
CA LEU A 113 -24.12 -5.73 -0.61
C LEU A 113 -24.70 -6.30 0.70
N LYS A 114 -24.41 -7.57 1.00
CA LYS A 114 -25.07 -8.31 2.10
C LYS A 114 -24.12 -8.93 3.12
N SER A 115 -22.96 -9.44 2.72
CA SER A 115 -21.98 -10.01 3.65
C SER A 115 -20.61 -9.42 3.40
N LEU A 116 -19.85 -9.22 4.47
CA LEU A 116 -18.56 -8.54 4.44
C LEU A 116 -17.56 -9.29 5.34
N LEU A 117 -16.35 -9.41 4.85
CA LEU A 117 -15.20 -9.86 5.60
C LEU A 117 -14.09 -8.82 5.41
N VAL A 118 -13.57 -8.28 6.52
CA VAL A 118 -12.49 -7.28 6.53
C VAL A 118 -11.37 -7.79 7.41
N VAL A 119 -10.13 -7.71 6.93
CA VAL A 119 -8.94 -8.02 7.72
C VAL A 119 -7.91 -6.91 7.61
N PRO A 120 -7.12 -6.68 8.67
CA PRO A 120 -6.07 -5.68 8.66
C PRO A 120 -4.88 -6.14 7.81
N LEU A 121 -4.20 -5.18 7.19
CA LEU A 121 -2.89 -5.36 6.57
C LEU A 121 -1.82 -5.06 7.60
N CYS A 122 -1.29 -6.09 8.27
CA CYS A 122 -0.33 -5.91 9.36
C CYS A 122 1.11 -6.13 8.90
N SER A 123 2.01 -5.25 9.35
CA SER A 123 3.46 -5.49 9.33
C SER A 123 4.02 -5.19 10.72
N LYS A 124 4.66 -6.19 11.34
CA LYS A 124 5.12 -6.14 12.73
C LYS A 124 3.97 -5.75 13.66
N SER A 125 4.06 -4.63 14.36
CA SER A 125 3.04 -4.13 15.29
C SER A 125 2.23 -2.95 14.71
N ARG A 126 2.20 -2.79 13.38
CA ARG A 126 1.49 -1.69 12.70
C ARG A 126 0.45 -2.23 11.73
N THR A 127 -0.71 -1.58 11.73
CA THR A 127 -1.75 -1.78 10.72
C THR A 127 -1.60 -0.73 9.63
N LEU A 128 -1.30 -1.18 8.41
CA LEU A 128 -1.00 -0.33 7.26
C LEU A 128 -2.20 -0.10 6.35
N GLY A 129 -3.35 -0.73 6.65
CA GLY A 129 -4.54 -0.70 5.82
C GLY A 129 -5.43 -1.91 6.07
N THR A 130 -6.30 -2.22 5.10
CA THR A 130 -7.20 -3.38 5.17
C THR A 130 -7.40 -4.00 3.79
N ILE A 131 -7.61 -5.31 3.74
CA ILE A 131 -8.23 -6.00 2.60
C ILE A 131 -9.62 -6.45 3.02
N PHE A 132 -10.58 -6.26 2.13
CA PHE A 132 -11.97 -6.62 2.38
C PHE A 132 -12.62 -7.30 1.18
N LEU A 133 -13.50 -8.25 1.46
CA LEU A 133 -14.26 -9.02 0.48
C LEU A 133 -15.75 -8.90 0.79
N ILE A 134 -16.56 -8.79 -0.26
CA ILE A 134 -17.99 -8.54 -0.14
C ILE A 134 -18.78 -9.54 -1.00
N SER A 135 -19.94 -9.93 -0.50
CA SER A 135 -20.93 -10.74 -1.21
C SER A 135 -22.25 -9.99 -1.36
N LYS A 136 -22.92 -10.15 -2.51
CA LYS A 136 -24.31 -9.71 -2.74
C LYS A 136 -25.35 -10.67 -2.17
N GLU A 137 -24.91 -11.84 -1.69
CA GLU A 137 -25.74 -12.83 -1.01
C GLU A 137 -25.37 -12.92 0.46
N ILE A 138 -26.37 -13.25 1.30
CA ILE A 138 -26.13 -13.55 2.71
C ILE A 138 -25.35 -14.86 2.77
N ARG A 139 -24.12 -14.79 3.27
CA ARG A 139 -23.17 -15.88 3.31
C ARG A 139 -22.47 -15.94 4.66
N ASP A 140 -22.25 -17.16 5.12
CA ASP A 140 -21.29 -17.44 6.19
C ASP A 140 -19.91 -17.63 5.57
N PHE A 141 -18.93 -16.87 6.04
CA PHE A 141 -17.53 -17.11 5.72
C PHE A 141 -17.03 -18.27 6.57
N THR A 142 -16.41 -19.25 5.94
CA THR A 142 -15.84 -20.39 6.67
C THR A 142 -14.59 -19.99 7.44
N ASP A 143 -14.22 -20.76 8.47
CA ASP A 143 -12.99 -20.51 9.24
C ASP A 143 -11.74 -20.58 8.34
N ASP A 144 -11.76 -21.46 7.33
CA ASP A 144 -10.69 -21.58 6.33
C ASP A 144 -10.55 -20.31 5.47
N GLU A 145 -11.68 -19.73 5.03
CA GLU A 145 -11.68 -18.47 4.28
C GLU A 145 -11.21 -17.29 5.11
N ASN A 146 -11.64 -17.24 6.37
CA ASN A 146 -11.17 -16.22 7.31
C ASN A 146 -9.66 -16.36 7.55
N SER A 147 -9.18 -17.58 7.79
CA SER A 147 -7.75 -17.87 8.00
C SER A 147 -6.90 -17.55 6.78
N LEU A 148 -7.39 -17.88 5.59
CA LEU A 148 -6.76 -17.53 4.33
C LEU A 148 -6.63 -16.02 4.18
N LEU A 149 -7.72 -15.28 4.43
CA LEU A 149 -7.70 -13.83 4.27
C LEU A 149 -6.81 -13.16 5.31
N ILE A 150 -6.82 -13.60 6.57
CA ILE A 150 -5.91 -13.11 7.62
C ILE A 150 -4.45 -13.32 7.19
N THR A 151 -4.13 -14.51 6.68
CA THR A 151 -2.78 -14.82 6.19
C THR A 151 -2.39 -13.93 5.00
N ALA A 152 -3.32 -13.72 4.07
CA ALA A 152 -3.12 -12.81 2.95
C ALA A 152 -2.89 -11.37 3.43
N GLY A 153 -3.66 -10.90 4.41
CA GLY A 153 -3.53 -9.58 5.00
C GLY A 153 -2.16 -9.35 5.63
N GLN A 154 -1.62 -10.35 6.35
CA GLN A 154 -0.26 -10.31 6.89
C GLN A 154 0.80 -10.24 5.79
N GLN A 155 0.71 -11.08 4.75
CA GLN A 155 1.70 -11.09 3.66
C GLN A 155 1.67 -9.80 2.84
N ILE A 156 0.48 -9.31 2.51
CA ILE A 156 0.29 -8.04 1.80
C ILE A 156 0.81 -6.89 2.67
N GLY A 157 0.52 -6.88 3.97
CA GLY A 157 1.04 -5.87 4.90
C GLY A 157 2.56 -5.80 4.90
N VAL A 158 3.25 -6.95 4.96
CA VAL A 158 4.72 -7.01 4.87
C VAL A 158 5.22 -6.49 3.51
N ALA A 159 4.57 -6.86 2.41
CA ALA A 159 4.96 -6.39 1.07
C ALA A 159 4.79 -4.86 0.93
N VAL A 160 3.70 -4.30 1.44
CA VAL A 160 3.42 -2.85 1.46
C VAL A 160 4.47 -2.11 2.28
N ASP A 161 4.82 -2.61 3.46
CA ASP A 161 5.84 -1.99 4.33
C ASP A 161 7.21 -1.96 3.65
N ASN A 162 7.60 -3.09 3.03
CA ASN A 162 8.86 -3.22 2.31
C ASN A 162 8.92 -2.27 1.11
N ALA A 163 7.86 -2.19 0.30
CA ALA A 163 7.78 -1.29 -0.85
C ALA A 163 7.85 0.18 -0.41
N SER A 164 7.13 0.54 0.65
CA SER A 164 7.10 1.89 1.19
C SER A 164 8.46 2.30 1.77
N MET A 165 9.14 1.39 2.48
CA MET A 165 10.48 1.62 3.01
C MET A 165 11.52 1.79 1.89
N PHE A 166 11.44 0.96 0.85
CA PHE A 166 12.31 1.04 -0.32
C PHE A 166 12.12 2.37 -1.07
N GLN A 167 10.89 2.79 -1.32
CA GLN A 167 10.60 4.09 -1.94
C GLN A 167 11.11 5.27 -1.09
N ALA A 168 11.01 5.19 0.25
CA ALA A 168 11.56 6.22 1.13
C ALA A 168 13.09 6.30 1.05
N GLN A 169 13.78 5.17 0.94
CA GLN A 169 15.23 5.14 0.73
C GLN A 169 15.64 5.76 -0.60
N LEU A 170 14.93 5.45 -1.69
CA LEU A 170 15.17 6.06 -3.01
C LEU A 170 14.99 7.58 -2.97
N ARG A 171 13.91 8.07 -2.34
CA ARG A 171 13.69 9.53 -2.18
C ARG A 171 14.82 10.22 -1.40
N ARG A 172 15.31 9.59 -0.33
CA ARG A 172 16.44 10.13 0.45
C ARG A 172 17.74 10.15 -0.36
N ALA A 173 18.02 9.09 -1.11
CA ALA A 173 19.20 9.03 -1.98
C ALA A 173 19.17 10.16 -3.03
N GLU A 174 18.00 10.41 -3.62
CA GLU A 174 17.82 11.51 -4.58
C GLU A 174 18.01 12.89 -3.94
N GLN A 175 17.48 13.10 -2.73
CA GLN A 175 17.72 14.34 -1.98
C GLN A 175 19.21 14.59 -1.72
N PHE A 176 19.95 13.56 -1.31
CA PHE A 176 21.41 13.68 -1.13
C PHE A 176 22.14 13.95 -2.45
N ARG A 177 21.68 13.39 -3.57
CA ARG A 177 22.23 13.67 -4.90
C ARG A 177 22.09 15.16 -5.26
N VAL A 178 20.88 15.71 -5.08
CA VAL A 178 20.59 17.12 -5.34
C VAL A 178 21.39 18.05 -4.43
N ILE A 179 21.47 17.76 -3.13
CA ILE A 179 22.29 18.53 -2.17
C ILE A 179 23.77 18.51 -2.59
N GLY A 180 24.28 17.34 -2.99
CA GLY A 180 25.66 17.20 -3.46
C GLY A 180 25.94 17.99 -4.75
N GLU A 181 24.97 18.09 -5.66
CA GLU A 181 25.07 18.92 -6.86
C GLU A 181 25.13 20.41 -6.54
N ILE A 182 24.25 20.89 -5.66
CA ILE A 182 24.26 22.28 -5.19
C ILE A 182 25.59 22.59 -4.49
N GLY A 183 26.07 21.70 -3.63
CA GLY A 183 27.35 21.87 -2.93
C GLY A 183 28.53 22.05 -3.91
N ARG A 184 28.61 21.22 -4.96
CA ARG A 184 29.64 21.35 -6.00
C ARG A 184 29.54 22.66 -6.78
N GLN A 185 28.32 23.11 -7.08
CA GLN A 185 28.11 24.39 -7.76
C GLN A 185 28.57 25.57 -6.91
N ILE A 186 28.26 25.56 -5.60
CA ILE A 186 28.71 26.61 -4.67
C ILE A 186 30.24 26.62 -4.57
N THR A 187 30.89 25.46 -4.43
CA THR A 187 32.37 25.38 -4.42
C THR A 187 32.97 25.94 -5.71
N SER A 188 32.40 25.60 -6.87
CA SER A 188 32.87 26.13 -8.16
C SER A 188 32.73 27.65 -8.26
N ILE A 189 31.69 28.25 -7.68
CA ILE A 189 31.53 29.71 -7.65
C ILE A 189 32.57 30.36 -6.73
N MET A 190 32.80 29.80 -5.54
CA MET A 190 33.80 30.32 -4.60
C MET A 190 35.22 30.25 -5.14
N GLU A 191 35.56 29.21 -5.91
CA GLU A 191 36.86 29.09 -6.58
C GLU A 191 37.04 30.18 -7.65
N VAL A 192 35.98 30.51 -8.41
CA VAL A 192 36.00 31.59 -9.40
C VAL A 192 36.17 32.97 -8.73
N ASP A 193 35.47 33.22 -7.63
CA ASP A 193 35.59 34.49 -6.88
C ASP A 193 37.00 34.67 -6.30
N GLN A 194 37.61 33.59 -5.80
CA GLN A 194 39.00 33.64 -5.32
C GLN A 194 40.00 33.92 -6.45
N LEU A 195 39.84 33.28 -7.62
CA LEU A 195 40.67 33.55 -8.80
C LEU A 195 40.55 35.00 -9.28
N LEU A 196 39.34 35.57 -9.26
CA LEU A 196 39.11 36.98 -9.62
C LEU A 196 39.83 37.95 -8.67
N ILE A 197 39.78 37.69 -7.36
CA ILE A 197 40.49 38.51 -6.36
C ILE A 197 42.01 38.43 -6.58
N GLU A 198 42.52 37.26 -6.93
CA GLU A 198 43.96 37.02 -7.12
C GLU A 198 44.49 37.71 -8.38
N VAL A 199 43.72 37.68 -9.49
CA VAL A 199 44.06 38.43 -10.72
C VAL A 199 44.08 39.94 -10.49
N VAL A 200 43.08 40.48 -9.78
CA VAL A 200 43.04 41.92 -9.45
C VAL A 200 44.24 42.35 -8.60
N ARG A 201 44.71 41.47 -7.70
CA ARG A 201 45.91 41.71 -6.88
C ARG A 201 47.20 41.67 -7.68
N SER A 202 47.27 40.82 -8.70
CA SER A 202 48.47 40.64 -9.51
C SER A 202 48.64 41.72 -10.60
N MET A 203 47.64 42.58 -10.79
CA MET A 203 47.67 43.72 -11.71
C MET A 203 48.06 45.07 -11.04
N HIS A 204 48.35 45.07 -9.74
CA HIS A 204 48.99 46.17 -9.03
C HIS A 204 50.43 45.78 -8.66
#